data_AF-A0A957P6V3-F1
#
_entry.id   AF-A0A957P6V3-F1
#
_cell.length_a   1.000
_cell.length_b   1.000
_cell.length_c   1.000
_cell.angle_alpha   90.00
_cell.angle_beta   90.00
_cell.angle_gamma   90.00
#
_symmetry.space_group_name_H-M   'P 1'
#
loop_
_entity.id
_entity.type
_entity.pdbx_description
1 polymer ?
#
loop_
_entity_poly.entity_id
_entity_poly.type
_entity_poly.pdbx_seq_one_letter_code
_entity_poly.pdbx_strand_id
1 'polypeptide(L)'
;LQLVRLRQAWFETVLAMNQIKDYYTQYLPEEALDTAFMWTNASLPAKFKPWSISFLLTLQVAIIGGVTLGAALVFAGSATGISLWPPAILLGLLYMVLQLLLYRRLLR
;
A
#
# COMPACT_ATOMS: atom_id res chain seq x y z
N LEU A 1 5.38 -3.70 -4.49
CA LEU A 1 4.70 -5.01 -4.70
C LEU A 1 4.66 -5.87 -3.44
N GLN A 2 5.78 -6.13 -2.75
CA GLN A 2 5.77 -6.94 -1.52
C GLN A 2 4.87 -6.37 -0.41
N LEU A 3 4.92 -5.06 -0.16
CA LEU A 3 4.05 -4.39 0.83
C LEU A 3 2.55 -4.50 0.50
N VAL A 4 2.21 -4.48 -0.79
CA VAL A 4 0.84 -4.71 -1.27
C VAL A 4 0.42 -6.14 -0.97
N ARG A 5 1.25 -7.13 -1.31
CA ARG A 5 0.99 -8.54 -1.02
C ARG A 5 0.82 -8.80 0.47
N LEU A 6 1.64 -8.16 1.31
CA LEU A 6 1.51 -8.26 2.76
C LEU A 6 0.16 -7.73 3.25
N ARG A 7 -0.29 -6.58 2.72
CA ARG A 7 -1.59 -6.01 3.06
C ARG A 7 -2.75 -6.87 2.57
N GLN A 8 -2.63 -7.47 1.38
CA GLN A 8 -3.60 -8.41 0.84
C GLN A 8 -3.68 -9.69 1.69
N ALA A 9 -2.55 -10.32 1.99
CA ALA A 9 -2.48 -11.52 2.82
C ALA A 9 -3.03 -11.28 4.24
N TRP A 10 -2.72 -10.12 4.84
CA TRP A 10 -3.31 -9.72 6.11
C TRP A 10 -4.85 -9.65 6.02
N PHE A 11 -5.38 -9.01 4.98
CA PHE A 11 -6.82 -8.88 4.80
C PHE A 11 -7.50 -10.24 4.60
N GLU A 12 -6.90 -11.12 3.78
CA GLU A 12 -7.40 -12.48 3.54
C GLU A 12 -7.44 -13.32 4.82
N THR A 13 -6.41 -13.19 5.66
CA THR A 13 -6.34 -13.90 6.94
C THR A 13 -7.44 -13.42 7.90
N VAL A 14 -7.65 -12.10 7.99
CA VAL A 14 -8.71 -11.55 8.83
C VAL A 14 -10.10 -11.95 8.30
N LEU A 15 -10.29 -11.99 6.98
CA LEU A 15 -11.54 -12.43 6.37
C LEU A 15 -11.84 -13.90 6.70
N ALA A 16 -10.85 -14.79 6.57
CA ALA A 16 -11.00 -16.20 6.91
C ALA A 16 -11.32 -16.39 8.41
N MET A 17 -10.65 -15.65 9.28
CA MET A 17 -10.95 -15.66 10.72
C MET A 17 -12.37 -15.15 11.02
N ASN A 18 -12.80 -14.09 10.32
CA ASN A 18 -14.13 -13.53 10.52
C ASN A 18 -15.24 -14.45 10.01
N GLN A 19 -15.01 -15.28 8.98
CA GLN A 19 -15.97 -16.33 8.61
C GLN A 19 -16.24 -17.31 9.77
N ILE A 20 -15.19 -17.72 10.49
CA ILE A 20 -15.32 -18.62 11.64
C ILE A 20 -16.08 -17.91 12.77
N LYS A 21 -15.72 -16.66 13.07
CA LYS A 21 -16.40 -15.86 14.10
C LYS A 21 -17.88 -15.67 13.80
N ASP A 22 -18.20 -15.25 12.57
CA ASP A 22 -19.58 -15.01 12.15
C ASP A 22 -20.42 -16.29 12.24
N TYR A 23 -19.84 -17.44 11.92
CA TYR A 23 -20.48 -18.73 12.15
C TYR A 23 -20.81 -18.92 13.64
N TYR A 24 -19.84 -18.81 14.55
CA TYR A 24 -20.09 -19.01 15.97
C TYR A 24 -21.08 -17.99 16.57
N THR A 25 -21.02 -16.73 16.15
CA THR A 25 -21.98 -15.70 16.57
C THR A 25 -23.41 -16.06 16.17
N GLN A 26 -23.61 -16.71 15.01
CA GLN A 26 -24.94 -17.16 14.58
C GLN A 26 -25.45 -18.39 15.35
N TYR A 27 -24.57 -19.33 15.70
CA TYR A 27 -24.95 -20.59 16.36
C TYR A 27 -24.99 -20.48 17.90
N LEU A 28 -24.32 -19.49 18.50
CA LEU A 28 -24.26 -19.27 19.95
C LEU A 28 -24.66 -17.81 20.30
N PRO A 29 -25.91 -17.40 20.02
CA PRO A 29 -26.33 -16.01 20.24
C PRO A 29 -26.36 -15.61 21.73
N GLU A 30 -26.51 -16.57 22.63
CA GLU A 30 -26.62 -16.34 24.07
C GLU A 30 -25.29 -15.87 24.71
N GLU A 31 -24.17 -16.17 24.06
CA GLU A 31 -22.81 -15.84 24.54
C GLU A 31 -22.36 -14.43 24.12
N ALA A 32 -23.16 -13.70 23.32
CA ALA A 32 -22.88 -12.33 22.85
C ALA A 32 -21.44 -12.13 22.31
N LEU A 33 -20.93 -13.13 21.57
CA LEU A 33 -19.53 -13.18 21.09
C LEU A 33 -19.17 -12.02 20.16
N ASP A 34 -20.16 -11.44 19.48
CA ASP A 34 -20.01 -10.25 18.65
C ASP A 34 -19.44 -9.05 19.41
N THR A 35 -19.80 -8.90 20.70
CA THR A 35 -19.28 -7.83 21.55
C THR A 35 -17.80 -7.98 21.89
N ALA A 36 -17.27 -9.20 21.86
CA ALA A 36 -15.86 -9.49 22.14
C ALA A 36 -14.97 -9.33 20.90
N PHE A 37 -15.53 -9.42 19.69
CA PHE A 37 -14.76 -9.35 18.46
C PHE A 37 -14.54 -7.92 17.99
N MET A 38 -13.26 -7.52 17.91
CA MET A 38 -12.87 -6.21 17.39
C MET A 38 -13.29 -5.98 15.92
N TRP A 39 -13.35 -7.05 15.12
CA TRP A 39 -13.79 -7.02 13.73
C TRP A 39 -14.62 -8.26 13.39
N THR A 40 -15.68 -8.05 12.62
CA THR A 40 -16.52 -9.04 11.92
C THR A 40 -16.45 -8.80 10.42
N ASN A 41 -17.07 -9.63 9.58
CA ASN A 41 -17.10 -9.33 8.13
C ASN A 41 -17.82 -8.00 7.83
N ALA A 42 -18.79 -7.61 8.65
CA ALA A 42 -19.52 -6.36 8.50
C ALA A 42 -18.73 -5.12 8.92
N SER A 43 -17.82 -5.23 9.90
CA SER A 43 -17.05 -4.11 10.46
C SER A 43 -15.59 -4.05 9.99
N LEU A 44 -15.18 -4.93 9.08
CA LEU A 44 -13.81 -5.00 8.58
C LEU A 44 -13.43 -3.72 7.80
N PRO A 45 -12.33 -3.02 8.15
CA PRO A 45 -11.92 -1.83 7.41
C PRO A 45 -11.44 -2.19 6.01
N ALA A 46 -11.67 -1.28 5.06
CA ALA A 46 -11.30 -1.47 3.66
C ALA A 46 -9.81 -1.86 3.46
N LYS A 47 -9.55 -2.66 2.42
CA LYS A 47 -8.19 -3.09 2.01
C LYS A 47 -7.24 -1.90 1.91
N PHE A 48 -7.68 -0.83 1.24
CA PHE A 48 -6.98 0.42 1.16
C PHE A 48 -7.22 1.27 2.43
N LYS A 49 -6.19 1.40 3.26
CA LYS A 49 -6.19 2.33 4.40
C LYS A 49 -5.10 3.39 4.16
N PRO A 50 -5.47 4.65 3.82
CA PRO A 50 -4.51 5.73 3.74
C PRO A 50 -3.87 5.93 5.11
N TRP A 51 -2.62 6.40 5.15
CA TRP A 51 -1.85 6.58 6.40
C TRP A 51 -1.58 5.29 7.20
N SER A 52 -1.78 4.11 6.60
CA SER A 52 -1.26 2.87 7.17
C SER A 52 0.27 2.80 7.04
N ILE A 53 0.92 2.01 7.89
CA ILE A 53 2.37 1.79 7.83
C ILE A 53 2.79 1.31 6.43
N SER A 54 2.03 0.41 5.82
CA SER A 54 2.30 -0.08 4.46
C SER A 54 2.20 1.02 3.39
N PHE A 55 1.27 1.98 3.56
CA PHE A 55 1.14 3.14 2.68
C PHE A 55 2.33 4.09 2.85
N LEU A 56 2.70 4.42 4.09
CA LEU A 56 3.83 5.31 4.39
C LEU A 56 5.16 4.73 3.89
N LEU A 57 5.38 3.42 4.08
CA LEU A 57 6.55 2.73 3.53
C LEU A 57 6.57 2.77 2.01
N THR A 58 5.42 2.57 1.35
CA THR A 58 5.36 2.65 -0.12
C THR A 58 5.63 4.07 -0.60
N LEU A 59 5.11 5.08 0.08
CA LEU A 59 5.38 6.49 -0.21
C LEU A 59 6.87 6.81 -0.07
N GLN A 60 7.51 6.34 1.01
CA GLN A 60 8.94 6.55 1.24
C GLN A 60 9.79 5.90 0.15
N VAL A 61 9.48 4.65 -0.24
CA VAL A 61 10.16 3.96 -1.35
C VAL A 61 9.95 4.72 -2.67
N ALA A 62 8.77 5.28 -2.90
CA ALA A 62 8.48 6.05 -4.11
C ALA A 62 9.25 7.37 -4.17
N ILE A 63 9.37 8.08 -3.05
CA ILE A 63 10.16 9.30 -2.95
C ILE A 63 11.64 8.98 -3.17
N ILE A 64 12.19 7.99 -2.46
CA ILE A 64 13.60 7.60 -2.59
C ILE A 64 13.91 7.17 -4.02
N GLY A 65 13.06 6.33 -4.63
CA GLY A 65 13.25 5.87 -6.00
C GLY A 65 13.14 6.99 -7.04
N GLY A 66 12.23 7.95 -6.85
CA GLY A 66 12.12 9.12 -7.73
C GLY A 66 13.35 10.03 -7.64
N VAL A 67 13.85 10.27 -6.43
CA VAL A 67 15.06 11.08 -6.20
C VAL A 67 16.31 10.40 -6.75
N THR A 68 16.49 9.09 -6.55
CA THR A 68 17.66 8.38 -7.07
C THR A 68 17.66 8.30 -8.59
N LEU A 69 16.50 8.11 -9.22
CA LEU A 69 16.36 8.14 -10.68
C LEU A 69 16.67 9.53 -11.24
N GLY A 70 16.14 10.59 -10.61
CA GLY A 70 16.46 11.96 -10.97
C GLY A 70 17.95 12.28 -10.83
N ALA A 71 18.57 11.89 -9.72
CA ALA A 71 20.00 12.06 -9.51
C ALA A 71 20.84 11.31 -10.55
N ALA A 72 20.47 10.07 -10.89
CA ALA A 72 21.16 9.28 -11.92
C ALA A 72 21.15 9.99 -13.28
N LEU A 73 20.02 10.61 -13.67
CA LEU A 73 19.92 11.37 -14.92
C LEU A 73 20.75 12.65 -14.91
N VAL A 74 20.81 13.36 -13.79
CA VAL A 74 21.67 14.56 -13.65
C VAL A 74 23.14 14.16 -13.79
N PHE A 75 23.58 13.09 -13.14
CA PHE A 75 24.95 12.59 -13.27
C PHE A 75 25.26 12.11 -14.69
N ALA A 76 24.34 11.39 -15.34
CA ALA A 76 24.50 10.97 -16.73
C ALA A 76 24.59 12.16 -17.72
N GLY A 77 23.81 13.21 -17.47
CA GLY A 77 23.86 14.46 -18.25
C GLY A 77 25.19 15.17 -18.07
N SER A 78 25.67 15.26 -16.84
CA SER A 78 26.98 15.88 -16.56
C SER A 78 28.14 15.14 -17.24
N ALA A 79 28.06 13.81 -17.36
CA ALA A 79 29.08 13.01 -18.05
C ALA A 79 29.09 13.21 -19.57
N THR A 80 27.96 13.59 -20.16
CA THR A 80 27.81 13.82 -21.61
C THR A 80 27.91 15.30 -21.99
N GLY A 81 28.07 16.20 -21.02
CA GLY A 81 28.10 17.65 -21.23
C GLY A 81 26.73 18.27 -21.54
N ILE A 82 25.64 17.52 -21.39
CA ILE A 82 24.27 17.97 -21.68
C ILE A 82 23.53 18.20 -20.36
N SER A 83 22.91 19.37 -20.21
CA SER A 83 22.07 19.66 -19.04
C SER A 83 20.76 18.87 -19.10
N LEU A 84 20.66 17.81 -18.30
CA LEU A 84 19.46 16.95 -18.18
C LEU A 84 18.60 17.28 -16.94
N TRP A 85 18.72 18.48 -16.38
CA TRP A 85 17.95 18.89 -15.19
C TRP A 85 16.43 18.83 -15.38
N PRO A 86 15.84 19.41 -16.45
CA PRO A 86 14.39 19.34 -16.68
C PRO A 86 13.86 17.89 -16.83
N PRO A 87 14.44 17.02 -17.68
CA PRO A 87 13.95 15.66 -17.82
C PRO A 87 14.20 14.82 -16.56
N ALA A 88 15.25 15.10 -15.78
CA ALA A 88 15.50 14.42 -14.51
C ALA A 88 14.40 14.64 -13.48
N ILE A 89 13.95 15.89 -13.31
CA ILE A 89 12.86 16.24 -12.39
C ILE A 89 11.56 15.62 -12.87
N LEU A 90 11.28 15.71 -14.17
CA LEU A 90 10.03 15.21 -14.75
C LEU A 90 9.93 13.68 -14.64
N LEU A 91 11.02 12.95 -14.94
CA LEU A 91 11.05 11.49 -14.83
C LEU A 91 11.01 11.02 -13.37
N GLY A 92 11.67 11.72 -12.44
CA GLY A 92 11.59 11.41 -11.01
C GLY A 92 10.18 11.56 -10.45
N LEU A 93 9.49 12.66 -10.80
CA LEU A 93 8.08 12.88 -10.45
C LEU A 93 7.16 11.84 -11.09
N LEU A 94 7.36 11.54 -12.37
CA LEU A 94 6.56 10.55 -13.09
C LEU A 94 6.71 9.16 -12.47
N TYR A 95 7.93 8.77 -12.10
CA TYR A 95 8.20 7.52 -11.39
C TYR A 95 7.44 7.44 -10.06
N MET A 96 7.52 8.49 -9.24
CA MET A 96 6.83 8.57 -7.95
C MET A 96 5.30 8.45 -8.12
N VAL A 97 4.71 9.22 -9.05
CA VAL A 97 3.27 9.20 -9.32
C VAL A 97 2.83 7.83 -9.82
N LEU A 98 3.59 7.23 -10.74
CA LEU A 98 3.27 5.92 -11.31
C LEU A 98 3.28 4.84 -10.21
N GLN A 99 4.25 4.87 -9.29
CA GLN A 99 4.31 3.92 -8.17
C GLN A 99 3.12 4.06 -7.21
N LEU A 100 2.69 5.29 -6.91
CA LEU A 100 1.51 5.56 -6.08
C LEU A 100 0.21 5.14 -6.77
N LEU A 101 0.09 5.37 -8.08
CA LEU A 101 -1.06 4.94 -8.88
C LEU A 101 -1.15 3.42 -8.95
N LEU A 102 -0.02 2.72 -9.14
CA LEU A 102 0.04 1.26 -9.10
C LEU A 102 -0.37 0.74 -7.72
N TYR A 103 0.15 1.32 -6.64
CA TYR A 103 -0.23 0.95 -5.28
C TYR A 103 -1.75 1.10 -5.05
N ARG A 104 -2.32 2.22 -5.49
CA ARG A 104 -3.77 2.47 -5.37
C ARG A 104 -4.59 1.50 -6.23
N ARG A 105 -4.15 1.18 -7.44
CA ARG A 105 -4.84 0.22 -8.32
C ARG A 105 -4.82 -1.21 -7.78
N LEU A 106 -3.70 -1.63 -7.17
CA LEU A 106 -3.55 -2.97 -6.62
C LEU A 106 -4.29 -3.19 -5.28
N LEU A 107 -4.64 -2.11 -4.57
CA LEU A 107 -5.32 -2.17 -3.26
C LEU A 107 -6.78 -1.69 -3.28
N ARG A 108 -7.25 -1.18 -4.42
CA ARG A 108 -8.69 -1.15 -4.73
C ARG A 108 -9.17 -2.58 -4.96
#